data_AF-A0A835V3I6-F1
#
_entry.id   AF-A0A835V3I6-F1
#
_cell.length_a   1.000
_cell.length_b   1.000
_cell.length_c   1.000
_cell.angle_alpha   90.00
_cell.angle_beta   90.00
_cell.angle_gamma   90.00
#
_symmetry.space_group_name_H-M   'P 1'
#
loop_
_entity.id
_entity.type
_entity.pdbx_description
1 polymer ?
#
loop_
_entity_poly.entity_id
_entity_poly.type
_entity_poly.pdbx_seq_one_letter_code
_entity_poly.pdbx_strand_id
1 'polypeptide(L)'
;MQAELQVLTPLVPVREVSFLRFCKQHAEGVWAIVDVSVDGIRETFSASNAKRSCIRLPSGCLVQALPNGYSKVTWVEHAEYDETTVHRLYRPPLRAGLGLGARRWLAALQRQAECLAIMAASSTPPRDCPAAITGPGRRSMLRLAGRMTENFCAGVCGWAERKWRELRSGAVGDGMIRVITRQSVDDPGEPPGVVLCAVTSVWLPAVAPQRLFEFLHDERLRREWDILSNGGPMQEVAHIAKGQDHGNAVSLLRATVPATGATNGSGNPKQDEESMLILQETSTDAAGSLVVYAPVDAPRSVSS
;
A
#
# COMPACT_ATOMS: atom_id res chain seq x y z
N MET A 1 22.07 6.70 9.30
CA MET A 1 20.70 6.82 8.74
C MET A 1 19.70 6.70 9.86
N GLN A 2 18.56 7.37 9.74
CA GLN A 2 17.40 7.25 10.65
C GLN A 2 16.23 6.71 9.82
N ALA A 3 15.45 5.79 10.39
CA ALA A 3 14.28 5.23 9.72
C ALA A 3 13.17 4.90 10.71
N GLU A 4 11.94 4.88 10.22
CA GLU A 4 10.76 4.41 10.93
C GLU A 4 10.30 3.08 10.33
N LEU A 5 10.21 2.04 11.15
CA LEU A 5 9.69 0.73 10.74
C LEU A 5 8.22 0.63 11.13
N GLN A 6 7.38 0.44 10.13
CA GLN A 6 5.93 0.54 10.25
C GLN A 6 5.23 -0.68 9.64
N VAL A 7 4.10 -1.04 10.23
CA VAL A 7 3.13 -2.04 9.72
C VAL A 7 1.83 -1.30 9.47
N LEU A 8 1.08 -1.65 8.41
CA LEU A 8 -0.17 -1.01 8.02
C LEU A 8 -1.34 -1.36 8.96
N THR A 9 -1.19 -1.03 10.23
CA THR A 9 -2.20 -1.21 11.27
C THR A 9 -1.98 -0.23 12.43
N PRO A 10 -3.05 0.29 13.04
CA PRO A 10 -2.92 1.10 14.25
C PRO A 10 -2.47 0.25 15.45
N LEU A 11 -2.54 -1.07 15.37
CA LEU A 11 -2.30 -1.98 16.50
C LEU A 11 -0.82 -2.31 16.76
N VAL A 12 0.07 -1.84 15.87
CA VAL A 12 1.52 -2.00 16.00
C VAL A 12 2.16 -0.61 16.05
N PRO A 13 2.88 -0.24 17.12
CA PRO A 13 3.54 1.05 17.19
C PRO A 13 4.68 1.18 16.17
N VAL A 14 4.86 2.40 15.69
CA VAL A 14 6.02 2.82 14.87
C VAL A 14 7.30 2.60 15.67
N ARG A 15 8.34 2.08 15.00
CA ARG A 15 9.66 1.87 15.62
C ARG A 15 10.69 2.75 14.94
N GLU A 16 11.24 3.69 15.68
CA GLU A 16 12.36 4.49 15.22
C GLU A 16 13.67 3.71 15.41
N VAL A 17 14.50 3.67 14.37
CA VAL A 17 15.80 3.02 14.40
C VAL A 17 16.88 3.92 13.80
N SER A 18 18.03 3.97 14.47
CA SER A 18 19.23 4.66 13.99
C SER A 18 20.31 3.64 13.69
N PHE A 19 20.78 3.60 12.44
CA PHE A 19 21.75 2.59 11.99
C PHE A 19 22.72 3.13 10.95
N LEU A 20 23.90 2.50 10.89
CA LEU A 20 24.88 2.65 9.82
C LEU A 20 24.58 1.61 8.75
N ARG A 21 24.62 2.04 7.49
CA ARG A 21 24.56 1.13 6.34
C ARG A 21 25.89 1.15 5.62
N PHE A 22 26.44 -0.04 5.41
CA PHE A 22 27.61 -0.27 4.61
C PHE A 22 27.20 -1.03 3.35
N CYS A 23 27.62 -0.55 2.19
CA CYS A 23 27.39 -1.20 0.90
C CYS A 23 28.73 -1.46 0.24
N LYS A 24 28.99 -2.71 -0.15
CA LYS A 24 30.23 -3.11 -0.80
C LYS A 24 29.98 -4.20 -1.83
N GLN A 25 30.65 -4.08 -2.97
CA GLN A 25 30.78 -5.18 -3.90
C GLN A 25 31.69 -6.25 -3.26
N HIS A 26 31.08 -7.34 -2.81
CA HIS A 26 31.78 -8.43 -2.14
C HIS A 26 32.56 -9.30 -3.14
N ALA A 27 31.99 -9.49 -4.33
CA ALA A 27 32.58 -10.17 -5.47
C ALA A 27 31.99 -9.61 -6.78
N GLU A 28 32.52 -10.02 -7.93
CA GLU A 28 31.95 -9.64 -9.23
C GLU A 28 30.45 -10.00 -9.29
N GLY A 29 29.60 -9.03 -9.63
CA GLY A 29 28.15 -9.20 -9.67
C GLY A 29 27.45 -9.43 -8.32
N VAL A 30 28.16 -9.34 -7.18
CA VAL A 30 27.61 -9.58 -5.84
C VAL A 30 27.80 -8.37 -4.93
N TRP A 31 26.69 -7.79 -4.49
CA TRP A 31 26.64 -6.64 -3.59
C TRP A 31 26.11 -7.04 -2.22
N ALA A 32 26.86 -6.69 -1.18
CA ALA A 32 26.43 -6.85 0.20
C ALA A 32 26.05 -5.48 0.77
N ILE A 33 24.84 -5.39 1.31
CA ILE A 33 24.35 -4.26 2.09
C ILE A 33 24.19 -4.76 3.52
N VAL A 34 24.83 -4.09 4.48
CA VAL A 34 24.78 -4.45 5.91
C VAL A 34 24.38 -3.23 6.71
N ASP A 35 23.42 -3.44 7.60
CA ASP A 35 22.89 -2.46 8.54
C ASP A 35 23.26 -2.87 9.97
N VAL A 36 23.85 -1.94 10.72
CA VAL A 36 24.18 -2.14 12.15
C VAL A 36 23.69 -0.93 12.94
N SER A 37 22.92 -1.14 14.02
CA SER A 37 22.47 -0.05 14.88
C SER A 37 23.64 0.71 15.50
N VAL A 38 23.48 2.04 15.61
CA VAL A 38 24.41 2.91 16.33
C VAL A 38 24.18 2.81 17.85
N ASP A 39 23.02 2.29 18.27
CA ASP A 39 22.55 2.33 19.65
C ASP A 39 23.29 1.34 20.55
N GLY A 40 23.67 0.18 20.02
CA GLY A 40 24.54 -0.79 20.72
C GLY A 40 25.96 -0.25 20.98
N ILE A 41 26.39 0.79 20.25
CA ILE A 41 27.66 1.49 20.48
C ILE A 41 27.49 2.58 21.54
N ARG A 42 26.30 3.17 21.67
CA ARG A 42 26.02 4.26 22.63
C ARG A 42 25.79 3.76 24.05
N GLU A 43 25.38 2.51 24.26
CA GLU A 43 25.29 1.90 25.60
C GLU A 43 26.65 1.83 26.30
N THR A 44 27.75 1.74 25.55
CA THR A 44 29.12 1.80 26.09
C THR A 44 29.54 3.20 26.53
N PHE A 45 28.84 4.26 26.12
CA PHE A 45 29.24 5.66 26.33
C PHE A 45 28.19 6.56 27.02
N SER A 46 26.94 6.13 27.20
CA SER A 46 25.87 7.00 27.73
C SER A 46 24.75 6.22 28.42
N ALA A 47 24.61 6.46 29.73
CA ALA A 47 23.49 6.01 30.58
C ALA A 47 22.20 6.81 30.34
N SER A 48 21.78 7.02 29.09
CA SER A 48 20.51 7.67 28.80
C SER A 48 19.36 6.65 28.92
N ASN A 49 18.60 6.73 30.01
CA ASN A 49 17.37 5.97 30.32
C ASN A 49 16.17 6.24 29.37
N ALA A 50 16.41 6.56 28.10
CA ALA A 50 15.33 6.57 27.12
C ALA A 50 14.89 5.11 26.93
N LYS A 51 13.66 4.77 27.29
CA LYS A 51 13.07 3.45 27.07
C LYS A 51 13.06 3.16 25.56
N ARG A 52 14.10 2.50 25.04
CA ARG A 52 14.24 2.18 23.62
C ARG A 52 13.24 1.08 23.28
N SER A 53 12.32 1.35 22.36
CA SER A 53 11.28 0.40 21.97
C SER A 53 11.77 -0.62 20.93
N CYS A 54 12.89 -0.37 20.25
CA CYS A 54 13.44 -1.20 19.19
C CYS A 54 14.95 -1.00 18.99
N ILE A 55 15.70 -2.09 18.76
CA ILE A 55 17.13 -2.09 18.41
C ILE A 55 17.31 -2.95 17.15
N ARG A 56 17.99 -2.40 16.13
CA ARG A 56 18.36 -3.15 14.91
C ARG A 56 19.70 -3.86 15.11
N LEU A 57 19.68 -5.18 15.16
CA LEU A 57 20.88 -6.01 15.19
C LEU A 57 21.44 -6.18 13.76
N PRO A 58 22.66 -6.75 13.57
CA PRO A 58 23.24 -6.92 12.25
C PRO A 58 22.25 -7.54 11.26
N SER A 59 21.86 -6.74 10.28
CA SER A 59 20.83 -7.02 9.29
C SER A 59 21.31 -6.59 7.91
N GLY A 60 20.58 -6.90 6.85
CA GLY A 60 20.91 -6.45 5.50
C GLY A 60 20.56 -7.46 4.44
N CYS A 61 21.14 -7.30 3.26
CA CYS A 61 20.90 -8.20 2.15
C CYS A 61 22.11 -8.39 1.24
N LEU A 62 22.14 -9.54 0.59
CA LEU A 62 23.06 -9.87 -0.49
C LEU A 62 22.26 -9.87 -1.80
N VAL A 63 22.73 -9.11 -2.78
CA VAL A 63 22.16 -9.05 -4.13
C VAL A 63 23.19 -9.61 -5.10
N GLN A 64 22.86 -10.73 -5.73
CA GLN A 64 23.70 -11.39 -6.73
C GLN A 64 23.02 -11.31 -8.10
N ALA A 65 23.70 -10.70 -9.06
CA ALA A 65 23.28 -10.70 -10.46
C ALA A 65 23.35 -12.13 -11.04
N LEU A 66 22.32 -12.53 -11.77
CA LEU A 66 22.25 -13.81 -12.47
C LEU A 66 22.36 -13.60 -13.99
N PRO A 67 22.86 -14.60 -14.75
CA PRO A 67 23.02 -14.47 -16.21
C PRO A 67 21.73 -14.25 -17.00
N ASN A 68 20.58 -14.59 -16.42
CA ASN A 68 19.26 -14.45 -17.04
C ASN A 68 18.65 -13.04 -16.89
N GLY A 69 19.41 -12.07 -16.37
CA GLY A 69 18.94 -10.70 -16.12
C GLY A 69 18.15 -10.53 -14.81
N TYR A 70 17.98 -11.58 -14.02
CA TYR A 70 17.39 -11.50 -12.68
C TYR A 70 18.46 -11.34 -11.60
N SER A 71 18.02 -11.08 -10.37
CA SER A 71 18.88 -11.03 -9.19
C SER A 71 18.43 -12.05 -8.16
N LYS A 72 19.38 -12.81 -7.60
CA LYS A 72 19.15 -13.59 -6.38
C LYS A 72 19.35 -12.67 -5.18
N VAL A 73 18.31 -12.47 -4.37
CA VAL A 73 18.37 -11.65 -3.17
C VAL A 73 18.24 -12.53 -1.93
N THR A 74 19.19 -12.42 -1.01
CA THR A 74 19.11 -13.05 0.31
C THR A 74 19.03 -11.94 1.35
N TRP A 75 18.00 -11.96 2.19
CA TRP A 75 17.77 -10.90 3.18
C TRP A 75 17.83 -11.49 4.59
N VAL A 76 18.55 -10.81 5.49
CA VAL A 76 18.62 -11.12 6.92
C VAL A 76 18.10 -9.92 7.69
N GLU A 77 17.12 -10.17 8.54
CA GLU A 77 16.50 -9.13 9.34
C GLU A 77 16.50 -9.57 10.80
N HIS A 78 17.21 -8.80 11.63
CA HIS A 78 17.39 -9.10 13.04
C HIS A 78 17.17 -7.84 13.87
N ALA A 79 16.18 -7.88 14.75
CA ALA A 79 15.85 -6.77 15.61
C ALA A 79 15.27 -7.25 16.94
N GLU A 80 15.53 -6.49 18.00
CA GLU A 80 14.91 -6.64 19.31
C GLU A 80 13.91 -5.51 19.49
N TYR A 81 12.74 -5.79 20.09
CA TYR A 81 11.74 -4.76 20.36
C TYR A 81 10.88 -5.10 21.57
N ASP A 82 10.34 -4.07 22.23
CA ASP A 82 9.41 -4.22 23.34
C ASP A 82 8.03 -4.68 22.85
N GLU A 83 7.81 -6.00 22.86
CA GLU A 83 6.56 -6.61 22.45
C GLU A 83 5.37 -6.26 23.36
N THR A 84 5.60 -5.75 24.58
CA THR A 84 4.50 -5.38 25.48
C THR A 84 3.64 -4.26 24.92
N THR A 85 4.25 -3.40 24.08
CA THR A 85 3.59 -2.29 23.37
C THR A 85 2.77 -2.73 22.16
N VAL A 86 2.92 -3.98 21.72
CA VAL A 86 2.20 -4.54 20.56
C VAL A 86 0.89 -5.16 21.02
N HIS A 87 -0.19 -4.82 20.31
CA HIS A 87 -1.50 -5.44 20.55
C HIS A 87 -1.44 -6.97 20.36
N ARG A 88 -2.14 -7.72 21.21
CA ARG A 88 -2.04 -9.19 21.28
C ARG A 88 -2.31 -9.88 19.93
N LEU A 89 -3.23 -9.35 19.13
CA LEU A 89 -3.55 -9.88 17.78
C LEU A 89 -2.36 -9.87 16.82
N TYR A 90 -1.46 -8.90 16.95
CA TYR A 90 -0.32 -8.74 16.04
C TYR A 90 0.98 -9.37 16.55
N ARG A 91 1.02 -9.88 17.79
CA ARG A 91 2.22 -10.56 18.33
C ARG A 91 2.58 -11.82 17.52
N PRO A 92 1.66 -12.79 17.29
CA PRO A 92 1.99 -13.98 16.48
C PRO A 92 2.51 -13.68 15.07
N PRO A 93 1.86 -12.82 14.23
CA PRO A 93 2.36 -12.55 12.89
C PRO A 93 3.70 -11.79 12.89
N LEU A 94 3.96 -10.94 13.89
CA LEU A 94 5.28 -10.30 14.03
C LEU A 94 6.38 -11.30 14.37
N ARG A 95 6.14 -12.23 15.31
CA ARG A 95 7.08 -13.31 15.63
C ARG A 95 7.37 -14.22 14.44
N ALA A 96 6.38 -14.43 13.57
CA ALA A 96 6.54 -15.16 12.31
C ALA A 96 7.25 -14.35 11.21
N GLY A 97 7.62 -13.10 11.45
CA GLY A 97 8.34 -12.24 10.50
C GLY A 97 7.46 -11.63 9.40
N LEU A 98 6.13 -11.66 9.54
CA LEU A 98 5.20 -11.16 8.50
C LEU A 98 5.13 -9.63 8.45
N GLY A 99 5.28 -8.94 9.57
CA GLY A 99 5.17 -7.46 9.60
C GLY A 99 6.49 -6.71 9.49
N LEU A 100 7.58 -7.26 10.01
CA LEU A 100 8.88 -6.56 10.10
C LEU A 100 10.07 -7.46 9.77
N GLY A 101 9.83 -8.66 9.22
CA GLY A 101 10.88 -9.62 8.90
C GLY A 101 11.36 -9.55 7.45
N ALA A 102 12.39 -10.33 7.15
CA ALA A 102 13.01 -10.43 5.83
C ALA A 102 12.02 -10.73 4.69
N ARG A 103 11.00 -11.56 4.94
CA ARG A 103 9.97 -11.91 3.94
C ARG A 103 9.23 -10.69 3.42
N ARG A 104 8.86 -9.77 4.32
CA ARG A 104 8.17 -8.54 3.93
C ARG A 104 9.08 -7.62 3.13
N TRP A 105 10.33 -7.46 3.54
CA TRP A 105 11.30 -6.62 2.82
C TRP A 105 11.61 -7.17 1.43
N LEU A 106 11.76 -8.49 1.30
CA LEU A 106 11.90 -9.16 -0.01
C LEU A 106 10.69 -8.93 -0.90
N ALA A 107 9.47 -9.10 -0.37
CA ALA A 107 8.26 -8.90 -1.15
C ALA A 107 8.09 -7.44 -1.60
N ALA A 108 8.41 -6.47 -0.73
CA ALA A 108 8.43 -5.05 -1.10
C ALA A 108 9.47 -4.73 -2.19
N LEU A 109 10.68 -5.28 -2.07
CA LEU A 109 11.73 -5.12 -3.07
C LEU A 109 11.32 -5.74 -4.42
N GLN A 110 10.72 -6.94 -4.39
CA GLN A 110 10.22 -7.60 -5.59
C GLN A 110 9.14 -6.76 -6.27
N ARG A 111 8.13 -6.28 -5.53
CA ARG A 111 7.09 -5.41 -6.10
C ARG A 111 7.66 -4.14 -6.73
N GLN A 112 8.66 -3.52 -6.09
CA GLN A 112 9.29 -2.33 -6.63
C GLN A 112 10.04 -2.64 -7.93
N ALA A 113 10.78 -3.76 -7.98
CA ALA A 113 11.47 -4.20 -9.19
C ALA A 113 10.49 -4.51 -10.34
N GLU A 114 9.40 -5.20 -10.05
CA GLU A 114 8.33 -5.49 -11.02
C GLU A 114 7.67 -4.20 -11.53
N CYS A 115 7.37 -3.25 -10.64
CA CYS A 115 6.81 -1.95 -11.01
C CYS A 115 7.74 -1.17 -11.94
N LEU A 116 9.03 -1.10 -11.62
CA LEU A 116 10.05 -0.46 -12.46
C LEU A 116 10.15 -1.14 -13.84
N ALA A 117 10.14 -2.47 -13.88
CA ALA A 117 10.16 -3.22 -15.13
C ALA A 117 8.93 -2.94 -16.01
N ILE A 118 7.72 -2.92 -15.41
CA ILE A 118 6.48 -2.59 -16.13
C ILE A 118 6.51 -1.15 -16.65
N MET A 119 7.02 -0.20 -15.87
CA MET A 119 7.15 1.20 -16.31
C MET A 119 8.17 1.39 -17.44
N ALA A 120 9.24 0.60 -17.44
CA ALA A 120 10.27 0.62 -18.49
C ALA A 120 9.83 -0.12 -19.77
N ALA A 121 8.90 -1.08 -19.66
CA ALA A 121 8.39 -1.81 -20.79
C ALA A 121 7.63 -0.89 -21.76
N SER A 122 8.04 -0.91 -23.03
CA SER A 122 7.31 -0.23 -24.10
C SER A 122 6.18 -1.14 -24.59
N SER A 123 4.95 -0.95 -24.10
CA SER A 123 3.80 -1.65 -24.66
C SER A 123 3.16 -0.85 -25.78
N THR A 124 3.26 -1.32 -27.01
CA THR A 124 2.34 -0.92 -28.09
C THR A 124 0.98 -1.59 -27.84
N PRO A 125 -0.13 -0.84 -27.76
CA PRO A 125 -1.45 -1.47 -27.67
C PRO A 125 -1.70 -2.32 -28.91
N PRO A 126 -2.38 -3.48 -28.79
CA PRO A 126 -2.80 -4.26 -29.95
C PRO A 126 -3.64 -3.37 -30.89
N ARG A 127 -3.33 -3.42 -32.20
CA ARG A 127 -3.89 -2.52 -33.22
C ARG A 127 -5.43 -2.57 -33.35
N ASP A 128 -6.08 -3.59 -32.80
CA ASP A 128 -7.49 -3.89 -33.00
C ASP A 128 -8.39 -3.55 -31.80
N CYS A 129 -7.87 -2.88 -30.75
CA CYS A 129 -8.66 -2.47 -29.58
C CYS A 129 -8.62 -0.95 -29.38
N PRO A 130 -9.56 -0.18 -29.94
CA PRO A 130 -9.65 1.27 -29.73
C PRO A 130 -9.91 1.68 -28.26
N ALA A 131 -10.28 0.73 -27.40
CA ALA A 131 -10.45 0.91 -25.95
C ALA A 131 -9.20 0.57 -25.11
N ALA A 132 -8.10 0.11 -25.74
CA ALA A 132 -6.89 -0.27 -25.01
C ALA A 132 -6.14 0.97 -24.50
N ILE A 133 -5.76 0.96 -23.22
CA ILE A 133 -4.99 2.05 -22.60
C ILE A 133 -3.68 2.25 -23.38
N THR A 134 -3.42 3.48 -23.82
CA THR A 134 -2.18 3.83 -24.51
C THR A 134 -0.96 3.62 -23.59
N GLY A 135 0.22 3.39 -24.16
CA GLY A 135 1.46 3.27 -23.37
C GLY A 135 1.68 4.44 -22.38
N PRO A 136 1.52 5.71 -22.79
CA PRO A 136 1.51 6.85 -21.87
C PRO A 136 0.41 6.78 -20.80
N GLY A 137 -0.82 6.42 -21.18
CA GLY A 137 -1.93 6.25 -20.25
C GLY A 137 -1.65 5.20 -19.17
N ARG A 138 -1.06 4.06 -19.53
CA ARG A 138 -0.65 3.01 -18.60
C ARG A 138 0.36 3.52 -17.57
N ARG A 139 1.37 4.27 -18.02
CA ARG A 139 2.35 4.88 -17.10
C ARG A 139 1.73 5.91 -16.17
N SER A 140 0.82 6.74 -16.67
CA SER A 140 0.10 7.72 -15.84
C SER A 140 -0.76 7.03 -14.79
N MET A 141 -1.48 5.97 -15.17
CA MET A 141 -2.30 5.16 -14.27
C MET A 141 -1.47 4.48 -13.17
N LEU A 142 -0.32 3.88 -13.53
CA LEU A 142 0.61 3.28 -12.56
C LEU A 142 1.17 4.30 -11.58
N ARG A 143 1.58 5.49 -12.07
CA ARG A 143 2.07 6.57 -11.19
C ARG A 143 0.98 7.10 -10.27
N LEU A 144 -0.24 7.24 -10.76
CA LEU A 144 -1.37 7.70 -9.96
C LEU A 144 -1.71 6.68 -8.86
N ALA A 145 -1.74 5.39 -9.21
CA ALA A 145 -1.95 4.30 -8.25
C ALA A 145 -0.84 4.26 -7.19
N GLY A 146 0.43 4.35 -7.61
CA GLY A 146 1.56 4.40 -6.68
C GLY A 146 1.44 5.54 -5.66
N ARG A 147 1.13 6.77 -6.11
CA ARG A 147 0.90 7.90 -5.20
C ARG A 147 -0.31 7.68 -4.27
N MET A 148 -1.40 7.12 -4.79
CA MET A 148 -2.57 6.79 -3.97
C MET A 148 -2.21 5.80 -2.85
N THR A 149 -1.46 4.75 -3.18
CA THR A 149 -0.98 3.75 -2.21
C THR A 149 0.02 4.33 -1.21
N GLU A 150 0.94 5.18 -1.66
CA GLU A 150 1.88 5.91 -0.79
C GLU A 150 1.14 6.81 0.20
N ASN A 151 0.18 7.61 -0.27
CA ASN A 151 -0.64 8.48 0.57
C ASN A 151 -1.50 7.67 1.56
N PHE A 152 -2.08 6.55 1.12
CA PHE A 152 -2.78 5.63 2.01
C PHE A 152 -1.86 5.11 3.11
N CYS A 153 -0.68 4.62 2.76
CA CYS A 153 0.28 4.07 3.74
C CYS A 153 0.76 5.15 4.73
N ALA A 154 1.10 6.35 4.23
CA ALA A 154 1.48 7.49 5.07
C ALA A 154 0.34 7.90 6.01
N GLY A 155 -0.91 7.87 5.52
CA GLY A 155 -2.12 8.17 6.27
C GLY A 155 -2.41 7.13 7.36
N VAL A 156 -2.13 5.84 7.12
CA VAL A 156 -2.36 4.75 8.09
C VAL A 156 -1.29 4.72 9.18
N CYS A 157 -0.02 4.87 8.81
CA CYS A 157 1.07 4.73 9.77
C CYS A 157 1.22 5.97 10.66
N GLY A 158 0.88 7.15 10.15
CA GLY A 158 1.17 8.42 10.82
C GLY A 158 2.67 8.71 10.83
N TRP A 159 3.04 9.99 10.72
CA TRP A 159 4.42 10.43 10.90
C TRP A 159 4.66 10.60 12.40
N ALA A 160 5.86 10.31 12.92
CA ALA A 160 6.16 10.31 14.36
C ALA A 160 5.73 11.59 15.13
N GLU A 161 5.63 12.73 14.45
CA GLU A 161 5.20 14.00 15.04
C GLU A 161 3.67 14.15 15.19
N ARG A 162 2.88 13.30 14.52
CA ARG A 162 1.42 13.44 14.44
C ARG A 162 0.73 12.50 15.44
N LYS A 163 0.28 13.05 16.58
CA LYS A 163 -0.41 12.29 17.63
C LYS A 163 -1.81 11.85 17.17
N TRP A 164 -1.94 10.58 16.79
CA TRP A 164 -3.25 9.94 16.64
C TRP A 164 -4.09 10.11 17.90
N ARG A 165 -5.37 10.46 17.72
CA ARG A 165 -6.34 10.44 18.82
C ARG A 165 -7.04 9.09 18.80
N GLU A 166 -6.92 8.37 19.90
CA GLU A 166 -7.62 7.11 20.11
C GLU A 166 -9.08 7.41 20.43
N LEU A 167 -10.00 6.87 19.64
CA LEU A 167 -11.43 6.94 19.94
C LEU A 167 -11.80 5.70 20.73
N ARG A 168 -12.08 5.88 22.02
CA ARG A 168 -12.63 4.82 22.86
C ARG A 168 -14.12 4.69 22.60
N SER A 169 -14.53 3.58 22.00
CA SER A 169 -15.95 3.23 21.83
C SER A 169 -16.21 1.94 22.59
N GLY A 170 -17.20 1.91 23.49
CA GLY A 170 -17.51 0.70 24.29
C GLY A 170 -17.98 -0.51 23.48
N ALA A 171 -18.30 -0.33 22.19
CA ALA A 171 -18.76 -1.39 21.28
C ALA A 171 -17.63 -2.02 20.43
N VAL A 172 -16.49 -1.34 20.28
CA VAL A 172 -15.34 -1.81 19.49
C VAL A 172 -14.16 -1.94 20.46
N GLY A 173 -13.44 -3.06 20.45
CA GLY A 173 -12.35 -3.31 21.39
C GLY A 173 -11.39 -2.10 21.55
N ASP A 174 -10.85 -1.93 22.75
CA ASP A 174 -10.01 -0.78 23.10
C ASP A 174 -8.88 -0.57 22.09
N GLY A 175 -8.70 0.67 21.62
CA GLY A 175 -7.65 1.07 20.69
C GLY A 175 -7.75 0.61 19.24
N MET A 176 -8.89 0.04 18.83
CA MET A 176 -9.11 -0.42 17.45
C MET A 176 -9.39 0.71 16.46
N ILE A 177 -9.92 1.86 16.92
CA ILE A 177 -10.21 3.01 16.06
C ILE A 177 -9.30 4.17 16.45
N ARG A 178 -8.58 4.69 15.45
CA ARG A 178 -7.77 5.91 15.59
C ARG A 178 -8.16 6.92 14.54
N VAL A 179 -8.21 8.17 14.95
CA VAL A 179 -8.51 9.30 14.07
C VAL A 179 -7.43 10.36 14.21
N ILE A 180 -7.04 10.94 13.10
CA ILE A 180 -6.13 12.06 13.06
C ILE A 180 -6.62 13.11 12.07
N THR A 181 -6.40 14.36 12.45
CA THR A 181 -6.72 15.51 11.62
C THR A 181 -5.41 16.24 11.38
N ARG A 182 -5.09 16.50 10.12
CA ARG A 182 -3.91 17.29 9.75
C ARG A 182 -4.29 18.37 8.77
N GLN A 183 -3.50 19.42 8.75
CA GLN A 183 -3.61 20.47 7.77
C GLN A 183 -2.65 20.15 6.61
N SER A 184 -3.18 20.02 5.41
CA SER A 184 -2.42 20.05 4.16
C SER A 184 -2.39 21.49 3.68
N VAL A 185 -1.20 22.05 3.48
CA VAL A 185 -1.04 23.42 2.96
C VAL A 185 -0.34 23.37 1.61
N ASP A 186 0.77 22.64 1.53
CA ASP A 186 1.62 22.54 0.34
C ASP A 186 2.02 21.08 0.00
N ASP A 187 1.24 20.09 0.45
CA ASP A 187 1.55 18.67 0.20
C ASP A 187 1.23 18.31 -1.27
N PRO A 188 2.23 17.96 -2.12
CA PRO A 188 1.99 17.72 -3.53
C PRO A 188 1.03 16.54 -3.76
N GLY A 189 -0.05 16.78 -4.51
CA GLY A 189 -1.05 15.76 -4.82
C GLY A 189 -2.18 15.66 -3.80
N GLU A 190 -2.21 16.52 -2.78
CA GLU A 190 -3.33 16.67 -1.86
C GLU A 190 -3.93 18.07 -1.96
N PRO A 191 -5.27 18.21 -1.85
CA PRO A 191 -5.89 19.52 -1.82
C PRO A 191 -5.52 20.26 -0.53
N PRO A 192 -5.31 21.60 -0.58
CA PRO A 192 -5.09 22.38 0.62
C PRO A 192 -6.34 22.34 1.50
N GLY A 193 -6.14 22.18 2.81
CA GLY A 193 -7.22 22.12 3.79
C GLY A 193 -6.98 21.11 4.88
N VAL A 194 -8.08 20.69 5.51
CA VAL A 194 -8.05 19.73 6.61
C VAL A 194 -8.27 18.32 6.08
N VAL A 195 -7.27 17.45 6.26
CA VAL A 195 -7.35 16.03 5.94
C VAL A 195 -7.68 15.25 7.20
N LEU A 196 -8.78 14.49 7.16
CA LEU A 196 -9.18 13.56 8.20
C LEU A 196 -8.76 12.14 7.79
N CYS A 197 -7.95 11.48 8.61
CA CYS A 197 -7.65 10.07 8.43
C CYS A 197 -8.23 9.29 9.60
N ALA A 198 -8.99 8.24 9.30
CA ALA A 198 -9.52 7.30 10.26
C ALA A 198 -9.04 5.90 9.90
N VAL A 199 -8.58 5.15 10.89
CA VAL A 199 -8.09 3.80 10.71
C VAL A 199 -8.74 2.90 11.73
N THR A 200 -9.19 1.74 11.28
CA THR A 200 -9.76 0.71 12.15
C THR A 200 -9.12 -0.64 11.91
N SER A 201 -9.25 -1.55 12.88
CA SER A 201 -8.84 -2.95 12.75
C SER A 201 -9.95 -3.85 13.25
N VAL A 202 -10.24 -4.89 12.48
CA VAL A 202 -11.27 -5.89 12.78
C VAL A 202 -10.63 -7.27 12.75
N TRP A 203 -10.95 -8.10 13.75
CA TRP A 203 -10.49 -9.47 13.82
C TRP A 203 -11.52 -10.44 13.25
N LEU A 204 -11.14 -11.23 12.23
CA LEU A 204 -12.00 -12.18 11.53
C LEU A 204 -11.43 -13.60 11.63
N PRO A 205 -11.59 -14.29 12.78
CA PRO A 205 -10.91 -15.58 13.04
C PRO A 205 -11.35 -16.74 12.13
N ALA A 206 -12.55 -16.67 11.58
CA ALA A 206 -13.14 -17.72 10.76
C ALA A 206 -12.95 -17.53 9.25
N VAL A 207 -12.25 -16.47 8.83
CA VAL A 207 -12.09 -16.13 7.41
C VAL A 207 -10.63 -16.26 7.02
N ALA A 208 -10.35 -17.07 5.98
CA ALA A 208 -9.01 -17.15 5.42
C ALA A 208 -8.63 -15.80 4.77
N PRO A 209 -7.41 -15.26 5.01
CA PRO A 209 -6.99 -13.97 4.45
C PRO A 209 -7.15 -13.86 2.94
N GLN A 210 -6.82 -14.94 2.22
CA GLN A 210 -6.96 -15.00 0.76
C GLN A 210 -8.42 -14.90 0.32
N ARG A 211 -9.36 -15.52 1.04
CA ARG A 211 -10.78 -15.44 0.72
C ARG A 211 -11.34 -14.03 0.92
N LEU A 212 -10.87 -13.35 1.97
CA LEU A 212 -11.23 -11.95 2.21
C LEU A 212 -10.65 -11.04 1.12
N PHE A 213 -9.41 -11.25 0.73
CA PHE A 213 -8.79 -10.52 -0.37
C PHE A 213 -9.55 -10.73 -1.69
N GLU A 214 -9.90 -11.98 -1.99
CA GLU A 214 -10.75 -12.32 -3.14
C GLU A 214 -12.08 -11.57 -3.13
N PHE A 215 -12.76 -11.52 -1.98
CA PHE A 215 -14.00 -10.79 -1.82
C PHE A 215 -13.84 -9.27 -2.00
N LEU A 216 -12.78 -8.67 -1.43
CA LEU A 216 -12.58 -7.22 -1.47
C LEU A 216 -12.11 -6.71 -2.84
N HIS A 217 -11.37 -7.50 -3.61
CA HIS A 217 -10.89 -7.06 -4.92
C HIS A 217 -11.86 -7.30 -6.08
N ASP A 218 -12.85 -8.20 -5.91
CA ASP A 218 -13.81 -8.59 -6.95
C ASP A 218 -14.80 -7.45 -7.25
N GLU A 219 -14.80 -6.96 -8.49
CA GLU A 219 -15.64 -5.86 -8.93
C GLU A 219 -17.14 -6.14 -8.81
N ARG A 220 -17.54 -7.41 -8.90
CA ARG A 220 -18.94 -7.86 -8.90
C ARG A 220 -19.52 -7.88 -7.49
N LEU A 221 -18.67 -8.17 -6.50
CA LEU A 221 -19.03 -8.22 -5.08
C LEU A 221 -18.87 -6.87 -4.39
N ARG A 222 -18.26 -5.88 -5.05
CA ARG A 222 -17.99 -4.54 -4.51
C ARG A 222 -19.23 -3.86 -3.91
N ARG A 223 -20.39 -4.04 -4.54
CA ARG A 223 -21.68 -3.50 -4.07
C ARG A 223 -22.09 -3.94 -2.66
N GLU A 224 -21.51 -5.03 -2.16
CA GLU A 224 -21.82 -5.57 -0.83
C GLU A 224 -21.10 -4.83 0.30
N TRP A 225 -20.05 -4.07 0.00
CA TRP A 225 -19.20 -3.47 1.04
C TRP A 225 -18.76 -2.02 0.77
N ASP A 226 -18.65 -1.58 -0.49
CA ASP A 226 -18.18 -0.23 -0.81
C ASP A 226 -19.34 0.74 -1.02
N ILE A 227 -19.45 1.74 -0.16
CA ILE A 227 -20.46 2.80 -0.28
C ILE A 227 -20.33 3.59 -1.59
N LEU A 228 -19.12 3.69 -2.16
CA LEU A 228 -18.88 4.38 -3.44
C LEU A 228 -19.54 3.67 -4.62
N SER A 229 -19.97 2.42 -4.45
CA SER A 229 -20.70 1.68 -5.49
C SER A 229 -22.14 2.14 -5.68
N ASN A 230 -22.70 2.88 -4.72
CA ASN A 230 -24.12 3.23 -4.67
C ASN A 230 -25.06 2.01 -4.87
N GLY A 231 -24.60 0.80 -4.50
CA GLY A 231 -25.32 -0.46 -4.70
C GLY A 231 -25.37 -0.95 -6.16
N GLY A 232 -24.77 -0.22 -7.10
CA GLY A 232 -24.72 -0.55 -8.52
C GLY A 232 -23.62 -1.56 -8.86
N PRO A 233 -23.73 -2.26 -10.01
CA PRO A 233 -22.64 -3.10 -10.50
C PRO A 233 -21.46 -2.23 -10.95
N MET A 234 -20.25 -2.76 -10.78
CA MET A 234 -19.02 -2.16 -11.29
C MET A 234 -18.49 -2.95 -12.47
N GLN A 235 -17.96 -2.24 -13.45
CA GLN A 235 -17.27 -2.84 -14.59
C GLN A 235 -15.81 -2.42 -14.58
N GLU A 236 -14.90 -3.39 -14.69
CA GLU A 236 -13.50 -3.08 -14.97
C GLU A 236 -13.37 -2.59 -16.42
N VAL A 237 -12.90 -1.35 -16.57
CA VAL A 237 -12.70 -0.72 -17.89
C VAL A 237 -11.23 -0.66 -18.30
N ALA A 238 -10.32 -0.91 -17.35
CA ALA A 238 -8.89 -0.91 -17.59
C ALA A 238 -8.19 -1.77 -16.53
N HIS A 239 -7.20 -2.56 -16.95
CA HIS A 239 -6.47 -3.51 -16.09
C HIS A 239 -4.98 -3.51 -16.43
N ILE A 240 -4.13 -3.46 -15.41
CA ILE A 240 -2.68 -3.60 -15.51
C ILE A 240 -2.23 -4.60 -14.44
N ALA A 241 -1.96 -5.84 -14.86
CA ALA A 241 -1.35 -6.85 -13.99
C ALA A 241 0.05 -6.41 -13.51
N LYS A 242 0.37 -6.69 -12.25
CA LYS A 242 1.63 -6.38 -11.58
C LYS A 242 2.32 -7.68 -11.13
N GLY A 243 3.43 -8.04 -11.74
CA GLY A 243 4.18 -9.22 -11.33
C GLY A 243 3.49 -10.54 -11.73
N GLN A 244 3.79 -11.61 -10.99
CA GLN A 244 3.33 -12.97 -11.31
C GLN A 244 2.00 -13.37 -10.67
N ASP A 245 1.65 -12.75 -9.54
CA ASP A 245 0.39 -13.05 -8.85
C ASP A 245 -0.77 -12.31 -9.52
N HIS A 246 -1.81 -13.04 -9.90
CA HIS A 246 -2.97 -12.48 -10.59
C HIS A 246 -3.78 -11.52 -9.71
N GLY A 247 -3.63 -11.63 -8.38
CA GLY A 247 -4.22 -10.69 -7.43
C GLY A 247 -3.54 -9.31 -7.44
N ASN A 248 -2.34 -9.20 -8.00
CA ASN A 248 -1.59 -7.94 -8.03
C ASN A 248 -1.93 -7.17 -9.30
N ALA A 249 -2.66 -6.07 -9.18
CA ALA A 249 -3.06 -5.28 -10.35
C ALA A 249 -3.30 -3.81 -10.00
N VAL A 250 -3.34 -3.00 -11.05
CA VAL A 250 -4.01 -1.69 -11.02
C VAL A 250 -5.20 -1.76 -11.96
N SER A 251 -6.38 -1.47 -11.44
CA SER A 251 -7.64 -1.53 -12.17
C SER A 251 -8.35 -0.20 -12.12
N LEU A 252 -9.03 0.15 -13.21
CA LEU A 252 -9.97 1.26 -13.26
C LEU A 252 -11.38 0.68 -13.37
N LEU A 253 -12.20 0.95 -12.37
CA LEU A 253 -13.58 0.47 -12.29
C LEU A 253 -14.52 1.63 -12.62
N ARG A 254 -15.62 1.30 -13.30
CA ARG A 254 -16.67 2.24 -13.68
C ARG A 254 -18.00 1.79 -13.12
N ALA A 255 -18.74 2.71 -12.49
CA ALA A 255 -20.11 2.46 -12.08
C ALA A 255 -21.00 2.26 -13.32
N THR A 256 -21.63 1.09 -13.42
CA THR A 256 -22.66 0.88 -14.44
C THR A 256 -23.98 1.47 -13.94
N VAL A 257 -24.50 2.47 -14.65
CA VAL A 257 -25.83 3.00 -14.35
C VAL A 257 -26.84 1.91 -14.65
N PRO A 258 -27.69 1.48 -13.70
CA PRO A 258 -28.77 0.54 -14.01
C PRO A 258 -29.68 1.23 -15.02
N ALA A 259 -29.91 0.59 -16.17
CA ALA A 259 -30.90 1.02 -17.14
C ALA A 259 -32.31 0.79 -16.58
N THR A 260 -32.71 1.57 -15.57
CA THR A 260 -34.06 1.52 -15.01
C THR A 260 -34.74 2.87 -15.16
N GLY A 261 -35.47 3.02 -16.26
CA GLY A 261 -36.86 3.47 -16.19
C GLY A 261 -37.17 4.97 -16.15
N ALA A 262 -36.46 5.82 -16.88
CA ALA A 262 -36.94 7.17 -17.19
C ALA A 262 -36.91 7.44 -18.70
N THR A 263 -37.77 6.74 -19.45
CA THR A 263 -38.30 7.28 -20.70
C THR A 263 -39.20 8.47 -20.38
N ASN A 264 -38.60 9.61 -20.07
CA ASN A 264 -39.29 10.89 -20.22
C ASN A 264 -39.15 11.28 -21.69
N GLY A 265 -40.27 11.26 -22.41
CA GLY A 265 -40.37 11.43 -23.86
C GLY A 265 -40.01 12.82 -24.38
N SER A 266 -38.76 13.27 -24.19
CA SER A 266 -38.19 14.33 -25.01
C SER A 266 -36.88 13.84 -25.62
N GLY A 267 -36.86 13.74 -26.95
CA GLY A 267 -35.78 13.20 -27.76
C GLY A 267 -34.54 14.08 -27.83
N ASN A 268 -33.95 14.39 -26.68
CA ASN A 268 -32.58 14.89 -26.60
C ASN A 268 -31.71 13.83 -25.92
N PRO A 269 -30.59 13.39 -26.52
CA PRO A 269 -29.61 12.58 -25.82
C PRO A 269 -28.97 13.48 -24.75
N LYS A 270 -29.50 13.44 -23.52
CA LYS A 270 -28.84 14.05 -22.37
C LYS A 270 -27.62 13.22 -22.03
N GLN A 271 -26.54 13.55 -22.73
CA GLN A 271 -25.20 13.83 -22.19
C GLN A 271 -24.79 12.97 -20.99
N ASP A 272 -23.88 12.03 -21.26
CA ASP A 272 -22.99 11.33 -20.34
C ASP A 272 -23.09 11.81 -18.89
N GLU A 273 -23.99 11.22 -18.10
CA GLU A 273 -23.93 11.32 -16.65
C GLU A 273 -22.54 10.83 -16.23
N GLU A 274 -21.80 11.71 -15.54
CA GLU A 274 -20.39 11.59 -15.13
C GLU A 274 -20.20 10.30 -14.32
N SER A 275 -20.08 9.16 -15.02
CA SER A 275 -20.01 7.84 -14.42
C SER A 275 -18.76 7.77 -13.56
N MET A 276 -18.97 7.61 -12.25
CA MET A 276 -17.91 7.56 -11.26
C MET A 276 -16.88 6.50 -11.65
N LEU A 277 -15.61 6.93 -11.70
CA LEU A 277 -14.47 6.04 -11.89
C LEU A 277 -13.77 5.83 -10.55
N ILE A 278 -13.34 4.59 -10.30
CA ILE A 278 -12.57 4.21 -9.12
C ILE A 278 -11.25 3.63 -9.60
N LEU A 279 -10.14 4.26 -9.21
CA LEU A 279 -8.82 3.65 -9.35
C LEU A 279 -8.60 2.71 -8.17
N GLN A 280 -8.23 1.47 -8.45
CA GLN A 280 -7.92 0.45 -7.46
C GLN A 280 -6.51 -0.09 -7.69
N GLU A 281 -5.73 -0.18 -6.62
CA GLU A 281 -4.49 -0.91 -6.58
C GLU A 281 -4.60 -2.08 -5.60
N THR A 282 -4.30 -3.28 -6.09
CA THR A 282 -4.26 -4.50 -5.30
C THR A 282 -2.84 -5.04 -5.23
N SER A 283 -2.49 -5.61 -4.08
CA SER A 283 -1.27 -6.40 -3.93
C SER A 283 -1.45 -7.49 -2.88
N THR A 284 -0.79 -8.62 -3.07
CA THR A 284 -0.79 -9.77 -2.19
C THR A 284 0.58 -10.45 -2.26
N ASP A 285 1.05 -10.90 -1.11
CA ASP A 285 2.29 -11.63 -0.94
C ASP A 285 2.21 -12.53 0.30
N ALA A 286 3.32 -13.16 0.66
CA ALA A 286 3.40 -14.01 1.85
C ALA A 286 3.24 -13.26 3.19
N ALA A 287 3.45 -11.93 3.22
CA ALA A 287 3.30 -11.07 4.39
C ALA A 287 1.87 -10.53 4.56
N GLY A 288 1.10 -10.39 3.49
CA GLY A 288 -0.31 -10.03 3.52
C GLY A 288 -0.82 -9.48 2.19
N SER A 289 -2.05 -8.97 2.22
CA SER A 289 -2.71 -8.40 1.05
C SER A 289 -3.23 -7.00 1.34
N LEU A 290 -3.33 -6.18 0.30
CA LEU A 290 -3.71 -4.79 0.33
C LEU A 290 -4.63 -4.49 -0.86
N VAL A 291 -5.74 -3.79 -0.58
CA VAL A 291 -6.65 -3.21 -1.57
C VAL A 291 -6.76 -1.72 -1.24
N VAL A 292 -6.20 -0.86 -2.08
CA VAL A 292 -6.30 0.61 -1.95
C VAL A 292 -7.10 1.13 -3.11
N TYR A 293 -8.01 2.06 -2.86
CA TYR A 293 -8.80 2.66 -3.93
C TYR A 293 -9.19 4.10 -3.62
N ALA A 294 -9.47 4.86 -4.67
CA ALA A 294 -9.98 6.22 -4.60
C ALA A 294 -10.83 6.54 -5.83
N PRO A 295 -11.86 7.40 -5.68
CA PRO A 295 -12.54 7.96 -6.84
C PRO A 295 -11.59 8.81 -7.67
N VAL A 296 -11.76 8.79 -8.98
CA VAL A 296 -11.03 9.64 -9.93
C VAL A 296 -12.00 10.33 -10.87
N ASP A 297 -11.72 11.59 -11.19
CA ASP A 297 -12.56 12.36 -12.11
C ASP A 297 -12.44 11.80 -13.53
N ALA A 298 -13.58 11.69 -14.22
CA ALA A 298 -13.57 11.45 -15.65
C ALA A 298 -12.96 12.68 -16.37
N PRO A 299 -12.19 12.49 -17.45
CA PRO A 299 -11.67 13.62 -18.21
C PRO A 299 -12.83 14.45 -18.74
N ARG A 300 -12.97 15.68 -18.25
CA ARG A 300 -13.94 16.64 -18.79
C ARG A 300 -13.52 16.96 -20.22
N SER A 301 -14.39 16.65 -21.19
CA SER A 301 -14.21 17.11 -22.56
C SER A 301 -14.22 18.64 -22.53
N VAL A 302 -13.07 19.27 -22.78
CA VAL A 302 -13.00 20.72 -22.98
C VAL A 302 -13.67 20.98 -24.32
N SER A 303 -14.91 21.47 -24.30
CA SER A 303 -15.55 22.03 -25.49
C SER A 303 -14.81 23.33 -25.83
N SER A 304 -13.98 23.27 -26.87
CA SER A 304 -13.41 24.46 -27.53
C SER A 304 -14.48 25.22 -28.30
#